data_AF-S4RSA5-F1
#
_entry.id   AF-S4RSA5-F1
#
_cell.length_a   1.000
_cell.length_b   1.000
_cell.length_c   1.000
_cell.angle_alpha   90.00
_cell.angle_beta   90.00
_cell.angle_gamma   90.00
#
_symmetry.space_group_name_H-M   'P 1'
#
loop_
_entity.id
_entity.type
_entity.pdbx_description
1 polymer ?
#
loop_
_entity_poly.entity_id
_entity_poly.type
_entity_poly.pdbx_seq_one_letter_code
_entity_poly.pdbx_strand_id
1 'polypeptide(L)'
;AVRVCALLSALLLLGASHYLYRPLPDSVAEPYKLMMLDAVLRTANHVATLGELLGLVDPEVVLRNVVPRVPARSDAWVTVHDTELGGVRVRVFVSSHAAGLKRGVIYLHGGGWAYGTTR
;
A
#
# COMPACT_ATOMS: atom_id res chain seq x y z
N ALA A 1 -2.99 -36.06 21.25
CA ALA A 1 -3.05 -35.38 19.94
C ALA A 1 -4.10 -34.27 19.92
N VAL A 2 -5.42 -34.56 20.01
CA VAL A 2 -6.50 -33.56 19.86
C VAL A 2 -6.37 -32.33 20.77
N ARG A 3 -6.06 -32.52 22.06
CA ARG A 3 -5.88 -31.40 23.01
C ARG A 3 -4.69 -30.51 22.66
N VAL A 4 -3.60 -31.09 22.16
CA VAL A 4 -2.41 -30.34 21.73
C VAL A 4 -2.73 -29.53 20.48
N CYS A 5 -3.40 -30.15 19.49
CA CYS A 5 -3.84 -29.43 18.29
C CYS A 5 -4.78 -28.27 18.64
N ALA A 6 -5.74 -28.48 19.55
CA ALA A 6 -6.65 -27.43 20.00
C ALA A 6 -5.91 -26.26 20.67
N LEU A 7 -4.93 -26.55 21.53
CA LEU A 7 -4.11 -25.52 22.18
C LEU A 7 -3.26 -24.74 21.18
N LEU A 8 -2.63 -25.42 20.22
CA LEU A 8 -1.84 -24.77 19.18
C LEU A 8 -2.71 -23.86 18.30
N SER A 9 -3.88 -24.34 17.89
CA SER A 9 -4.83 -23.52 17.12
C SER A 9 -5.30 -22.30 17.90
N ALA A 10 -5.60 -22.44 19.19
CA ALA A 10 -6.00 -21.32 20.04
C ALA A 10 -4.89 -20.27 20.17
N LEU A 11 -3.64 -20.70 20.36
CA LEU A 11 -2.48 -19.81 20.44
C LEU A 11 -2.23 -19.09 19.11
N LEU A 12 -2.36 -19.78 17.98
CA LEU A 12 -2.22 -19.19 16.65
C LEU A 12 -3.31 -18.15 16.38
N LEU A 13 -4.56 -18.43 16.72
CA LEU A 13 -5.67 -17.49 16.59
C LEU A 13 -5.49 -16.27 17.48
N LEU A 14 -5.05 -16.46 18.72
CA LEU A 14 -4.77 -15.36 19.64
C LEU A 14 -3.62 -14.47 19.11
N GLY A 15 -2.53 -15.10 18.64
CA GLY A 15 -1.40 -14.39 18.04
C GLY A 15 -1.79 -13.63 16.76
N ALA A 16 -2.59 -14.25 15.89
CA ALA A 16 -3.12 -13.61 14.68
C ALA A 16 -4.03 -12.43 15.03
N SER A 17 -4.92 -12.59 16.01
CA SER A 17 -5.79 -11.52 16.49
C SER A 17 -4.98 -10.35 17.03
N HIS A 18 -3.99 -10.61 17.88
CA HIS A 18 -3.10 -9.59 18.42
C HIS A 18 -2.28 -8.89 17.34
N TYR A 19 -1.78 -9.64 16.35
CA TYR A 19 -1.01 -9.06 15.26
C TYR A 19 -1.89 -8.15 14.39
N LEU A 20 -3.09 -8.58 14.01
CA LEU A 20 -4.03 -7.79 13.20
C LEU A 20 -4.54 -6.56 13.97
N TYR A 21 -4.78 -6.69 15.28
CA TYR A 21 -5.44 -5.68 16.08
C TYR A 21 -4.49 -4.55 16.51
N ARG A 22 -4.38 -3.51 15.68
CA ARG A 22 -3.85 -2.20 16.06
C ARG A 22 -4.93 -1.12 15.94
N PRO A 23 -5.62 -0.76 17.04
CA PRO A 23 -6.76 0.14 16.98
C PRO A 23 -6.35 1.50 16.41
N LEU A 24 -7.19 2.02 15.51
CA LEU A 24 -7.05 3.34 14.90
C LEU A 24 -8.06 4.31 15.51
N PRO A 25 -7.87 5.63 15.40
CA PRO A 25 -8.84 6.61 15.84
C PRO A 25 -10.22 6.40 15.21
N ASP A 26 -11.29 6.65 15.97
CA ASP A 26 -12.68 6.46 15.53
C ASP A 26 -13.07 7.31 14.30
N SER A 27 -12.29 8.35 13.99
CA SER A 27 -12.47 9.18 12.80
C SER A 27 -12.13 8.46 11.48
N VAL A 28 -11.45 7.31 11.53
CA VAL A 28 -11.10 6.53 10.35
C VAL A 28 -12.32 5.78 9.85
N ALA A 29 -12.73 6.04 8.61
CA ALA A 29 -13.95 5.45 8.04
C ALA A 29 -13.90 3.92 7.93
N GLU A 30 -12.73 3.35 7.59
CA GLU A 30 -12.56 1.90 7.35
C GLU A 30 -11.35 1.33 8.10
N PRO A 31 -11.38 1.31 9.45
CA PRO A 31 -10.20 1.03 10.27
C PRO A 31 -9.69 -0.40 10.08
N TYR A 32 -10.60 -1.38 9.96
CA TYR A 32 -10.26 -2.78 9.77
C TYR A 32 -9.52 -3.05 8.44
N LYS A 33 -9.85 -2.33 7.37
CA LYS A 33 -9.14 -2.45 6.08
C LYS A 33 -7.72 -1.95 6.21
N LEU A 34 -7.53 -0.83 6.91
CA LEU A 34 -6.19 -0.27 7.15
C LEU A 34 -5.36 -1.14 8.08
N MET A 35 -5.96 -1.71 9.12
CA MET A 35 -5.28 -2.67 10.01
C MET A 35 -4.85 -3.93 9.25
N MET A 36 -5.71 -4.45 8.38
CA MET A 36 -5.36 -5.59 7.52
C MET A 36 -4.22 -5.24 6.55
N LEU A 37 -4.30 -4.06 5.91
CA LEU A 37 -3.25 -3.58 5.01
C LEU A 37 -1.91 -3.41 5.75
N ASP A 38 -1.91 -2.79 6.93
CA ASP A 38 -0.72 -2.65 7.78
C ASP A 38 -0.14 -4.01 8.15
N ALA A 39 -0.99 -4.96 8.55
CA ALA A 39 -0.54 -6.31 8.86
C ALA A 39 0.12 -7.00 7.65
N VAL A 40 -0.44 -6.88 6.44
CA VAL A 40 0.17 -7.40 5.21
C VAL A 40 1.53 -6.76 4.94
N LEU A 41 1.63 -5.44 5.03
CA LEU A 41 2.88 -4.70 4.79
C LEU A 41 3.97 -5.07 5.81
N ARG A 42 3.62 -5.20 7.09
CA ARG A 42 4.56 -5.64 8.14
C ARG A 42 5.03 -7.08 7.92
N THR A 43 4.12 -7.98 7.54
CA THR A 43 4.48 -9.36 7.23
C THR A 43 5.40 -9.44 6.02
N ALA A 44 5.14 -8.65 4.98
CA ALA A 44 6.02 -8.53 3.83
C ALA A 44 7.42 -8.05 4.22
N ASN A 45 7.53 -7.04 5.08
CA ASN A 45 8.81 -6.59 5.62
C ASN A 45 9.53 -7.70 6.39
N HIS A 46 8.83 -8.44 7.26
CA HIS A 46 9.44 -9.56 7.98
C HIS A 46 9.97 -10.66 7.05
N VAL A 47 9.19 -11.02 6.02
CA VAL A 47 9.60 -12.00 5.00
C VAL A 47 10.80 -11.49 4.21
N ALA A 48 10.80 -10.22 3.82
CA ALA A 48 11.90 -9.57 3.12
C ALA A 48 13.20 -9.62 3.94
N THR A 49 13.15 -9.19 5.20
CA THR A 49 14.32 -9.22 6.10
C THR A 49 14.82 -10.64 6.34
N LEU A 50 13.93 -11.60 6.59
CA LEU A 50 14.35 -12.98 6.79
C LEU A 50 14.99 -13.56 5.52
N GLY A 51 14.39 -13.30 4.36
CA GLY A 51 14.92 -13.77 3.09
C GLY A 51 16.26 -13.13 2.74
N GLU A 52 16.47 -11.85 3.06
CA GLU A 52 17.76 -11.17 2.92
C GLU A 52 18.82 -11.80 3.82
N LEU A 53 18.50 -12.03 5.10
CA LEU A 53 19.41 -12.69 6.06
C LEU A 53 19.81 -14.10 5.60
N LEU A 54 18.94 -14.78 4.87
CA LEU A 54 19.19 -16.11 4.30
C LEU A 54 19.82 -16.05 2.89
N GLY A 55 20.01 -14.86 2.32
CA GLY A 55 20.54 -14.67 0.96
C GLY A 55 19.60 -15.11 -0.16
N LEU A 56 18.29 -15.16 0.09
CA LEU A 56 17.27 -15.70 -0.81
C LEU A 56 16.57 -14.64 -1.68
N VAL A 57 16.39 -13.43 -1.14
CA VAL A 57 15.63 -12.36 -1.82
C VAL A 57 16.23 -10.99 -1.51
N ASP A 58 16.10 -10.09 -2.46
CA ASP A 58 16.29 -8.66 -2.21
C ASP A 58 15.00 -8.07 -1.63
N PRO A 59 15.05 -7.34 -0.50
CA PRO A 59 13.87 -6.75 0.13
C PRO A 59 13.01 -5.90 -0.82
N GLU A 60 13.65 -5.12 -1.68
CA GLU A 60 12.99 -4.26 -2.66
C GLU A 60 12.07 -5.03 -3.60
N VAL A 61 12.47 -6.25 -3.99
CA VAL A 61 11.68 -7.10 -4.90
C VAL A 61 10.43 -7.60 -4.19
N VAL A 62 10.55 -8.07 -2.95
CA VAL A 62 9.40 -8.55 -2.16
C VAL A 62 8.38 -7.42 -2.01
N LEU A 63 8.86 -6.23 -1.63
CA LEU A 63 8.00 -5.09 -1.31
C LEU A 63 7.33 -4.49 -2.55
N ARG A 64 8.04 -4.42 -3.69
CA ARG A 64 7.46 -4.00 -4.97
C ARG A 64 6.27 -4.87 -5.37
N ASN A 65 6.31 -6.17 -5.10
CA ASN A 65 5.25 -7.10 -5.51
C ASN A 65 4.04 -7.10 -4.58
N VAL A 66 4.15 -6.52 -3.39
CA VAL A 66 3.05 -6.46 -2.40
C VAL A 66 2.09 -5.31 -2.70
N VAL A 67 2.59 -4.20 -3.27
CA VAL A 67 1.76 -3.05 -3.62
C VAL A 67 1.30 -3.17 -5.08
N PRO A 68 0.01 -3.41 -5.35
CA PRO A 68 -0.47 -3.56 -6.72
C PRO A 68 -0.32 -2.24 -7.48
N ARG A 69 0.15 -2.34 -8.73
CA ARG A 69 0.15 -1.20 -9.65
C ARG A 69 -1.22 -1.02 -10.25
N VAL A 70 -1.81 0.15 -10.00
CA VAL A 70 -3.06 0.55 -10.65
C VAL A 70 -2.71 1.51 -11.79
N PRO A 71 -2.89 1.11 -13.05
CA PRO A 71 -2.59 1.98 -14.18
C PRO A 71 -3.59 3.14 -14.21
N ALA A 72 -3.08 4.37 -14.28
CA ALA A 72 -3.92 5.52 -14.57
C ALA A 72 -4.24 5.53 -16.08
N ARG A 73 -5.51 5.74 -16.42
CA ARG A 73 -5.98 5.78 -17.81
C ARG A 73 -6.85 7.01 -18.00
N SER A 74 -6.71 7.64 -19.16
CA SER A 74 -7.68 8.65 -19.60
C SER A 74 -9.03 8.00 -19.85
N ASP A 75 -10.09 8.74 -19.57
CA ASP A 75 -11.47 8.37 -19.87
C ASP A 75 -12.27 9.62 -20.29
N ALA A 76 -13.60 9.49 -20.35
CA ALA A 76 -14.48 10.59 -20.72
C ALA A 76 -14.34 11.82 -19.79
N TRP A 77 -13.98 11.62 -18.53
CA TRP A 77 -13.99 12.65 -17.49
C TRP A 77 -12.61 13.22 -17.20
N VAL A 78 -11.56 12.40 -17.32
CA VAL A 78 -10.19 12.79 -17.01
C VAL A 78 -9.23 12.45 -18.13
N THR A 79 -8.40 13.43 -18.49
CA THR A 79 -7.23 13.21 -19.35
C THR A 79 -6.00 13.04 -18.46
N VAL A 80 -5.32 11.91 -18.62
CA VAL A 80 -4.09 11.56 -17.90
C VAL A 80 -2.91 11.69 -18.83
N HIS A 81 -1.89 12.43 -18.41
CA HIS A 81 -0.62 12.51 -19.14
C HIS A 81 0.56 12.69 -18.18
N ASP A 82 1.74 12.24 -18.63
CA ASP A 82 2.99 12.44 -17.91
C ASP A 82 3.65 13.76 -18.40
N THR A 83 4.24 14.53 -17.48
CA THR A 83 5.04 15.72 -17.79
C THR A 83 6.14 15.90 -16.75
N GLU A 84 6.90 16.99 -16.85
CA GLU A 84 7.93 17.37 -15.90
C GLU A 84 7.58 18.70 -15.22
N LEU A 85 7.76 18.76 -13.90
CA LEU A 85 7.66 19.98 -13.11
C LEU A 85 8.96 20.13 -12.32
N GLY A 86 9.77 21.13 -12.68
CA GLY A 86 11.03 21.44 -11.99
C GLY A 86 12.03 20.28 -11.93
N GLY A 87 12.22 19.52 -13.01
CA GLY A 87 13.11 18.35 -13.00
C GLY A 87 12.44 17.04 -12.59
N VAL A 88 11.23 17.09 -12.01
CA VAL A 88 10.54 15.92 -11.46
C VAL A 88 9.47 15.43 -12.41
N ARG A 89 9.54 14.15 -12.79
CA ARG A 89 8.48 13.50 -13.57
C ARG A 89 7.21 13.39 -12.73
N VAL A 90 6.12 13.93 -13.25
CA VAL A 90 4.80 13.89 -12.61
C VAL A 90 3.77 13.32 -13.57
N ARG A 91 2.64 12.88 -13.01
CA ARG A 91 1.44 12.53 -13.76
C ARG A 91 0.36 13.54 -13.46
N VAL A 92 -0.20 14.14 -14.50
CA VAL A 92 -1.22 15.18 -14.40
C VAL A 92 -2.56 14.58 -14.79
N PHE A 93 -3.56 14.84 -13.93
CA PHE A 93 -4.95 14.48 -14.15
C PHE A 93 -5.73 15.76 -14.43
N VAL A 94 -6.24 15.89 -15.64
CA VAL A 94 -6.96 17.09 -16.08
C VAL A 94 -8.41 16.73 -16.36
N SER A 95 -9.36 17.40 -15.69
CA SER A 95 -10.78 17.24 -16.02
C SER A 95 -11.05 17.64 -17.46
N SER A 96 -11.71 16.77 -18.23
CA SER A 96 -12.08 17.02 -19.63
C SER A 96 -13.29 17.95 -19.78
N HIS A 97 -14.00 18.25 -18.70
CA HIS A 97 -15.28 18.97 -18.72
C HIS A 97 -15.20 20.43 -18.23
N ALA A 98 -14.06 20.84 -17.70
CA ALA A 98 -13.84 22.23 -17.27
C ALA A 98 -13.19 23.04 -18.39
N ALA A 99 -13.87 24.10 -18.84
CA ALA A 99 -13.30 25.09 -19.76
C ALA A 99 -12.51 26.17 -19.00
N GLY A 100 -11.47 26.71 -19.63
CA GLY A 100 -10.66 27.79 -19.06
C GLY A 100 -9.62 27.34 -18.02
N LEU A 101 -9.21 28.28 -17.16
CA LEU A 101 -8.21 28.05 -16.10
C LEU A 101 -8.77 27.12 -15.02
N LYS A 102 -7.96 26.15 -14.61
CA LYS A 102 -8.34 25.12 -13.61
C LYS A 102 -7.57 25.34 -12.31
N ARG A 103 -8.18 24.98 -11.20
CA ARG A 103 -7.48 24.93 -9.91
C ARG A 103 -6.48 23.76 -9.93
N GLY A 104 -5.24 24.04 -9.54
CA GLY A 104 -4.19 23.02 -9.40
C GLY A 104 -4.16 22.43 -8.00
N VAL A 105 -3.89 21.14 -7.90
CA VAL A 105 -3.61 20.44 -6.63
C VAL A 105 -2.33 19.63 -6.83
N ILE A 106 -1.39 19.78 -5.89
CA ILE A 106 -0.21 18.91 -5.82
C ILE A 106 -0.54 17.77 -4.87
N TYR A 107 -0.62 16.55 -5.41
CA TYR A 107 -0.80 15.34 -4.63
C TYR A 107 0.53 14.61 -4.48
N LEU A 108 0.95 14.42 -3.24
CA LEU A 108 2.11 13.60 -2.89
C LEU A 108 1.59 12.25 -2.40
N HIS A 109 1.95 11.17 -3.09
CA HIS A 109 1.48 9.84 -2.70
C HIS A 109 2.15 9.37 -1.39
N GLY A 110 1.49 8.44 -0.70
CA GLY A 110 2.02 7.79 0.49
C GLY A 110 3.08 6.74 0.17
N GLY A 111 3.17 5.68 0.98
CA GLY A 111 4.12 4.58 0.74
C GLY A 111 5.45 4.72 1.50
N GLY A 112 5.46 5.51 2.59
CA GLY A 112 6.58 5.52 3.54
C GLY A 112 7.93 5.87 2.92
N TRP A 113 7.93 6.73 1.89
CA TRP A 113 9.12 7.15 1.13
C TRP A 113 9.86 6.03 0.36
N ALA A 114 9.31 4.82 0.34
CA ALA A 114 9.94 3.67 -0.31
C ALA A 114 9.05 3.04 -1.40
N TYR A 115 7.73 3.28 -1.35
CA TYR A 115 6.75 2.59 -2.19
C TYR A 115 5.80 3.55 -2.88
N GLY A 116 5.13 3.02 -3.91
CA GLY A 116 4.20 3.80 -4.73
C GLY A 116 4.94 4.54 -5.85
N THR A 117 4.28 4.64 -6.98
CA THR A 117 4.79 5.37 -8.14
C THR A 117 3.60 5.79 -8.97
N THR A 118 3.78 6.86 -9.75
CA THR A 118 2.81 7.23 -10.77
C THR A 118 2.85 6.30 -11.97
N ARG A 119 3.78 5.32 -12.08
CA ARG A 119 3.94 4.42 -13.24
C ARG A 119 3.72 2.94 -12.95
#